data_AF-A0A622D310-F1
#
_entry.id   AF-A0A622D310-F1
#
_cell.length_a   1.000
_cell.length_b   1.000
_cell.length_c   1.000
_cell.angle_alpha   90.00
_cell.angle_beta   90.00
_cell.angle_gamma   90.00
#
_symmetry.space_group_name_H-M   'P 1'
#
loop_
_entity.id
_entity.type
_entity.pdbx_description
1 polymer ?
#
loop_
_entity_poly.entity_id
_entity_poly.type
_entity_poly.pdbx_seq_one_letter_code
_entity_poly.pdbx_strand_id
1 'polypeptide(L)'
;DLYNFKLAPSLTLGCGSWGGNSISENVGPKHLINKKTVAKRAENMLWHKLPKSIYFRRGSLPIALDEVITDGHKRALIVTDRFLFNNGYADQITSVLKAAGVETEVFFEVEADPTLSVVRKGAELANSFKPDVII
;
A
#
# COMPACT_ATOMS: atom_id res chain seq x y z
N ASP A 1 -24.53 -38.02 -19.92
CA ASP A 1 -24.36 -39.20 -19.06
C ASP A 1 -24.36 -40.42 -19.96
N LEU A 2 -23.29 -41.19 -20.05
CA LEU A 2 -23.25 -42.43 -19.28
C LEU A 2 -21.89 -42.66 -18.61
N TYR A 3 -21.77 -42.14 -17.39
CA TYR A 3 -20.96 -42.62 -16.26
C TYR A 3 -19.60 -42.02 -15.87
N ASN A 4 -18.86 -41.26 -16.71
CA ASN A 4 -17.85 -40.22 -16.31
C ASN A 4 -16.74 -40.01 -17.37
N PHE A 5 -16.87 -39.01 -18.25
CA PHE A 5 -15.86 -38.68 -19.29
C PHE A 5 -14.63 -37.94 -18.76
N LYS A 6 -14.66 -37.44 -17.52
CA LYS A 6 -13.55 -36.68 -16.90
C LYS A 6 -12.56 -37.59 -16.15
N LEU A 7 -12.91 -38.87 -15.93
CA LEU A 7 -12.05 -39.84 -15.26
C LEU A 7 -11.08 -40.45 -16.26
N ALA A 8 -9.79 -40.50 -15.93
CA ALA A 8 -8.82 -41.16 -16.79
C ALA A 8 -9.14 -42.66 -16.89
N PRO A 9 -9.33 -43.24 -18.09
CA PRO A 9 -9.62 -44.66 -18.22
C PRO A 9 -8.41 -45.47 -17.76
N SER A 10 -8.62 -46.46 -16.88
CA SER A 10 -7.57 -47.37 -16.42
C SER A 10 -8.18 -48.67 -15.88
N LEU A 11 -7.43 -49.77 -16.02
CA LEU A 11 -7.72 -51.06 -15.36
C LEU A 11 -6.96 -51.20 -14.04
N THR A 12 -6.12 -50.22 -13.69
CA THR A 12 -5.37 -50.17 -12.44
C THR A 12 -5.84 -48.96 -11.66
N LEU A 13 -6.68 -49.22 -10.66
CA LEU A 13 -7.30 -48.21 -9.81
C LEU A 13 -6.43 -47.98 -8.58
N GLY A 14 -6.02 -46.73 -8.38
CA GLY A 14 -5.35 -46.31 -7.15
C GLY A 14 -6.36 -46.18 -6.01
N CYS A 15 -6.22 -47.03 -4.99
CA CYS A 15 -7.07 -47.00 -3.79
C CYS A 15 -6.58 -46.01 -2.72
N GLY A 16 -5.50 -45.28 -3.00
CA GLY A 16 -4.84 -44.38 -2.06
C GLY A 16 -4.20 -45.10 -0.88
N SER A 17 -3.67 -44.32 0.06
CA SER A 17 -2.88 -44.84 1.19
C SER A 17 -3.66 -45.81 2.07
N TRP A 18 -4.98 -45.70 2.13
CA TRP A 18 -5.86 -46.62 2.85
C TRP A 18 -5.93 -48.02 2.24
N GLY A 19 -5.65 -48.14 0.93
CA GLY A 19 -5.53 -49.42 0.22
C GLY A 19 -4.09 -49.91 0.07
N GLY A 20 -3.14 -49.34 0.81
CA GLY A 20 -1.73 -49.76 0.79
C GLY A 20 -0.92 -49.28 -0.44
N ASN A 21 -1.41 -48.30 -1.20
CA ASN A 21 -0.70 -47.72 -2.35
C ASN A 21 -0.65 -46.18 -2.28
N SER A 22 0.34 -45.55 -2.91
CA SER A 22 0.55 -44.08 -2.83
C SER A 22 -0.16 -43.30 -3.96
N ILE A 23 -1.03 -43.94 -4.73
CA ILE A 23 -1.72 -43.35 -5.88
C ILE A 23 -3.21 -43.33 -5.57
N SER A 24 -3.81 -42.15 -5.49
CA SER A 24 -5.25 -41.97 -5.17
C SER A 24 -6.11 -41.74 -6.41
N GLU A 25 -5.62 -42.14 -7.58
CA GLU A 25 -6.27 -41.94 -8.87
C GLU A 25 -6.02 -43.12 -9.83
N ASN A 26 -6.75 -43.14 -10.94
CA ASN A 26 -6.56 -44.15 -11.98
C ASN A 26 -5.15 -44.05 -12.57
N VAL A 27 -4.41 -45.16 -12.55
CA VAL A 27 -3.03 -45.19 -13.01
C VAL A 27 -3.01 -44.97 -14.52
N GLY A 28 -2.48 -43.83 -14.96
CA GLY A 28 -2.22 -43.52 -16.36
C GLY A 28 -0.75 -43.18 -16.67
N PRO A 29 -0.45 -42.79 -17.92
CA PRO A 29 0.92 -42.56 -18.39
C PRO A 29 1.75 -41.56 -17.57
N LYS A 30 1.11 -40.60 -16.89
CA LYS A 30 1.78 -39.62 -16.02
C LYS A 30 2.50 -40.24 -14.80
N HIS A 31 2.13 -41.45 -14.40
CA HIS A 31 2.79 -42.18 -13.31
C HIS A 31 3.98 -43.01 -13.82
N LEU A 32 4.06 -43.21 -15.14
CA LEU A 32 5.11 -43.98 -15.80
C LEU A 32 6.20 -43.08 -16.40
N ILE A 33 6.09 -41.75 -16.21
CA ILE A 33 7.04 -40.77 -16.73
C ILE A 33 7.87 -40.18 -15.60
N ASN A 34 9.19 -40.17 -15.80
CA ASN A 34 10.11 -39.45 -14.92
C ASN A 34 10.19 -37.99 -15.36
N LYS A 35 9.57 -37.08 -14.60
CA LYS A 35 9.74 -35.64 -14.80
C LYS A 35 11.00 -35.17 -14.10
N LYS A 36 11.95 -34.64 -14.86
CA LYS A 36 13.15 -33.97 -14.33
C LYS A 36 13.01 -32.48 -14.54
N THR A 37 13.04 -31.70 -13.46
CA THR A 37 13.02 -30.24 -13.52
C THR A 37 14.43 -29.71 -13.32
N VAL A 38 14.92 -28.91 -14.27
CA VAL A 38 16.20 -28.20 -14.14
C VAL A 38 15.91 -26.81 -13.58
N ALA A 39 16.34 -26.56 -12.33
CA ALA A 39 16.28 -25.23 -11.75
C ALA A 39 17.39 -24.36 -12.33
N LYS A 40 17.04 -23.18 -12.82
CA LYS A 40 18.01 -22.13 -13.19
C LYS A 40 17.98 -21.06 -12.10
N ARG A 41 19.13 -20.47 -11.77
CA ARG A 41 19.18 -19.31 -10.88
C ARG A 41 18.36 -18.19 -11.53
N ALA A 42 17.30 -17.76 -10.86
CA ALA A 42 16.58 -16.54 -11.16
C ALA A 42 16.94 -15.51 -10.09
N GLU A 43 17.19 -14.27 -10.51
CA GLU A 43 17.38 -13.17 -9.57
C GLU A 43 16.01 -12.62 -9.18
N ASN A 44 15.88 -12.19 -7.93
CA ASN A 44 14.63 -11.62 -7.45
C ASN A 44 14.40 -10.26 -8.08
N MET A 45 13.13 -9.96 -8.39
CA MET A 45 12.74 -8.64 -8.88
C MET A 45 13.11 -7.57 -7.86
N LEU A 46 13.86 -6.57 -8.31
CA LEU A 46 14.11 -5.34 -7.55
C LEU A 46 13.10 -4.27 -7.98
N TRP A 47 12.85 -3.29 -7.11
CA TRP A 47 12.00 -2.14 -7.44
C TRP A 47 12.65 -0.83 -7.02
N HIS A 48 12.38 0.20 -7.81
CA HIS A 48 12.63 1.59 -7.44
C HIS A 48 11.28 2.31 -7.37
N LYS A 49 10.81 2.58 -6.15
CA LYS A 49 9.51 3.22 -5.91
C LYS A 49 9.75 4.63 -5.40
N LEU A 50 9.26 5.60 -6.14
CA LEU A 50 9.32 7.02 -5.82
C LEU A 50 7.91 7.61 -5.76
N PRO A 51 7.71 8.71 -5.02
CA PRO A 51 6.51 9.53 -5.15
C PRO A 51 6.30 9.98 -6.61
N LYS A 52 5.04 10.18 -6.99
CA LYS A 52 4.67 10.61 -8.35
C LYS A 52 5.19 12.02 -8.67
N SER A 53 5.09 12.93 -7.72
CA SER A 53 5.45 14.35 -7.88
C SER A 53 6.54 14.71 -6.86
N ILE A 54 7.66 15.26 -7.33
CA ILE A 54 8.78 15.75 -6.50
C ILE A 54 9.13 17.16 -6.98
N TYR A 55 8.76 18.17 -6.20
CA TYR A 55 9.09 19.57 -6.47
C TYR A 55 10.33 20.02 -5.70
N PHE A 56 11.20 20.77 -6.36
CA PHE A 56 12.43 21.31 -5.76
C PHE A 56 12.70 22.72 -6.33
N ARG A 57 13.68 23.43 -5.73
CA ARG A 57 14.04 24.86 -5.93
C ARG A 57 13.32 25.84 -4.98
N ARG A 58 13.92 27.02 -4.82
CA ARG A 58 13.36 28.10 -3.98
C ARG A 58 12.04 28.57 -4.57
N GLY A 59 11.03 28.73 -3.72
CA GLY A 59 9.70 29.17 -4.15
C GLY A 59 8.81 28.07 -4.72
N SER A 60 9.19 26.79 -4.60
CA SER A 60 8.37 25.67 -5.08
C SER A 60 7.10 25.45 -4.28
N LEU A 61 7.04 25.89 -3.02
CA LEU A 61 5.92 25.64 -2.11
C LEU A 61 4.56 26.10 -2.64
N PRO A 62 4.33 27.39 -2.99
CA PRO A 62 3.04 27.82 -3.51
C PRO A 62 2.66 27.13 -4.83
N ILE A 63 3.66 26.81 -5.67
CA ILE A 63 3.43 26.11 -6.94
C ILE A 63 2.99 24.66 -6.69
N ALA A 64 3.59 23.98 -5.71
CA ALA A 64 3.23 22.62 -5.33
C ALA A 64 1.88 22.55 -4.60
N LEU A 65 1.56 23.55 -3.77
CA LEU A 65 0.26 23.62 -3.07
C LEU A 65 -0.89 23.94 -4.03
N ASP A 66 -0.61 24.57 -5.17
CA ASP A 66 -1.61 24.75 -6.23
C ASP A 66 -2.10 23.39 -6.76
N GLU A 67 -1.23 22.36 -6.84
CA GLU A 67 -1.64 20.99 -7.20
C GLU A 67 -2.71 20.45 -6.25
N VAL A 68 -2.55 20.67 -4.94
CA VAL A 68 -3.53 20.27 -3.92
C VAL A 68 -4.89 20.93 -4.14
N ILE A 69 -4.87 22.20 -4.56
CA ILE A 69 -6.08 22.98 -4.87
C ILE A 69 -6.73 22.48 -6.16
N THR A 70 -5.93 22.26 -7.22
CA THR A 70 -6.42 21.77 -8.52
C THR A 70 -6.94 20.34 -8.47
N ASP A 71 -6.36 19.51 -7.60
CA ASP A 71 -6.81 18.13 -7.37
C ASP A 71 -8.14 18.07 -6.60
N GLY A 72 -8.61 19.23 -6.10
CA GLY A 72 -9.96 19.39 -5.56
C GLY A 72 -10.07 19.15 -4.05
N HIS A 73 -8.94 19.07 -3.34
CA HIS A 73 -8.92 18.95 -1.88
C HIS A 73 -9.48 20.22 -1.22
N LYS A 74 -10.22 20.05 -0.12
CA LYS A 74 -10.96 21.09 0.61
C LYS A 74 -10.60 21.16 2.09
N ARG A 75 -9.95 20.14 2.66
CA ARG A 75 -9.65 20.04 4.09
C ARG A 75 -8.25 19.48 4.30
N ALA A 76 -7.30 20.37 4.59
CA ALA A 76 -5.90 20.01 4.82
C ALA A 76 -5.57 19.91 6.32
N LEU A 77 -4.97 18.79 6.73
CA LEU A 77 -4.35 18.65 8.04
C LEU A 77 -2.84 18.84 7.92
N ILE A 78 -2.30 19.89 8.54
CA ILE A 78 -0.87 20.18 8.58
C ILE A 78 -0.27 19.55 9.83
N VAL A 79 0.75 18.70 9.68
CA VAL A 79 1.45 18.02 10.77
C VAL A 79 2.86 18.60 10.89
N THR A 80 3.15 19.23 12.02
CA THR A 80 4.43 19.92 12.23
C THR A 80 4.86 19.86 13.70
N ASP A 81 6.00 20.47 14.02
CA ASP A 81 6.47 20.63 15.39
C ASP A 81 6.16 22.03 15.95
N ARG A 82 6.35 22.22 17.25
CA ARG A 82 6.12 23.53 17.91
C ARG A 82 7.05 24.62 17.38
N PHE A 83 8.27 24.29 16.97
CA PHE A 83 9.25 25.27 16.56
C PHE A 83 8.86 25.90 15.21
N LEU A 84 8.52 25.07 14.22
CA LEU A 84 8.06 25.52 12.90
C LEU A 84 6.74 26.27 12.99
N PHE A 85 5.83 25.82 13.86
CA PHE A 85 4.59 26.53 14.14
C PHE A 85 4.84 27.92 14.74
N ASN A 86 5.61 28.00 15.83
CA ASN A 86 5.86 29.26 16.53
C ASN A 86 6.67 30.28 15.71
N ASN A 87 7.50 29.82 14.77
CA ASN A 87 8.27 30.68 13.88
C ASN A 87 7.53 31.05 12.58
N GLY A 88 6.25 30.67 12.43
CA GLY A 88 5.42 31.05 11.30
C GLY A 88 5.71 30.30 9.99
N TYR A 89 6.41 29.16 10.03
CA TYR A 89 6.60 28.33 8.84
C TYR A 89 5.29 27.66 8.40
N ALA A 90 4.46 27.25 9.37
CA ALA A 90 3.13 26.72 9.10
C ALA A 90 2.20 27.77 8.46
N ASP A 91 2.41 29.05 8.78
CA ASP A 91 1.62 30.15 8.22
C ASP A 91 1.86 30.33 6.71
N GLN A 92 3.06 30.01 6.23
CA GLN A 92 3.37 30.04 4.79
C GLN A 92 2.54 29.03 3.99
N ILE A 93 2.20 27.89 4.61
CA ILE A 93 1.37 26.85 3.99
C ILE A 93 -0.11 27.22 4.13
N THR A 94 -0.54 27.54 5.35
CA THR A 94 -1.95 27.80 5.63
C THR A 94 -2.47 29.08 4.95
N SER A 95 -1.64 30.11 4.77
CA SER A 95 -2.02 31.31 4.02
C SER A 95 -2.40 31.02 2.57
N VAL A 96 -1.62 30.17 1.89
CA VAL A 96 -1.89 29.77 0.50
C VAL A 96 -3.17 28.92 0.42
N LEU A 97 -3.32 27.95 1.31
CA LEU A 97 -4.49 27.05 1.34
C LEU A 97 -5.78 27.81 1.69
N LYS A 98 -5.74 28.69 2.70
CA LYS A 98 -6.89 29.51 3.09
C LYS A 98 -7.30 30.50 1.99
N ALA A 99 -6.34 31.07 1.27
CA ALA A 99 -6.63 31.94 0.12
C ALA A 99 -7.41 31.20 -0.99
N ALA A 100 -7.21 29.89 -1.11
CA ALA A 100 -7.94 29.01 -2.02
C ALA A 100 -9.24 28.43 -1.45
N GLY A 101 -9.62 28.81 -0.22
CA GLY A 101 -10.83 28.32 0.45
C GLY A 101 -10.73 26.88 0.98
N VAL A 102 -9.51 26.40 1.23
CA VAL A 102 -9.26 25.11 1.90
C VAL A 102 -9.29 25.33 3.41
N GLU A 103 -10.09 24.54 4.11
CA GLU A 103 -10.10 24.49 5.58
C GLU A 103 -8.80 23.84 6.07
N THR A 104 -8.12 24.46 7.04
CA THR A 104 -6.83 23.98 7.52
C THR A 104 -6.84 23.80 9.03
N GLU A 105 -6.39 22.64 9.50
CA GLU A 105 -6.12 22.36 10.91
C GLU A 105 -4.63 22.04 11.09
N VAL A 106 -4.01 22.45 12.21
CA VAL A 106 -2.57 22.27 12.43
C VAL A 106 -2.33 21.44 13.69
N PHE A 107 -1.68 20.30 13.53
CA PHE A 107 -1.20 19.46 14.63
C PHE A 107 0.29 19.72 14.86
N PHE A 108 0.63 20.40 15.97
CA PHE A 108 1.99 20.84 16.29
C PHE A 108 2.61 20.15 17.52
N GLU A 109 2.01 19.05 18.01
CA GLU A 109 2.52 18.29 19.17
C GLU A 109 3.62 17.28 18.82
N VAL A 110 4.18 17.33 17.60
CA VAL A 110 5.24 16.41 17.18
C VAL A 110 6.56 16.82 17.83
N GLU A 111 7.19 15.86 18.51
CA GLU A 111 8.53 15.98 19.10
C GLU A 111 9.57 15.25 18.23
N ALA A 112 10.86 15.48 18.47
CA ALA A 112 11.96 14.93 17.65
C ALA A 112 11.91 13.40 17.50
N ASP A 113 11.55 12.68 18.56
CA ASP A 113 11.30 11.25 18.54
C ASP A 113 9.80 10.99 18.77
N PRO A 114 8.99 10.89 17.69
CA PRO A 114 7.55 10.79 17.82
C PRO A 114 7.15 9.49 18.50
N THR A 115 6.36 9.60 19.58
CA THR A 115 5.82 8.46 20.31
C THR A 115 4.48 8.01 19.72
N LEU A 116 4.10 6.75 19.93
CA LEU A 116 2.81 6.21 19.47
C LEU A 116 1.61 6.98 20.05
N SER A 117 1.75 7.54 21.26
CA SER A 117 0.71 8.38 21.87
C SER A 117 0.47 9.66 21.07
N VAL A 118 1.53 10.32 20.59
CA VAL A 118 1.43 11.52 19.72
C VAL A 118 0.77 11.16 18.39
N VAL A 119 1.15 10.03 17.78
CA VAL A 119 0.52 9.55 16.54
C VAL A 119 -0.97 9.29 16.73
N ARG A 120 -1.37 8.67 17.85
CA ARG A 120 -2.78 8.42 18.16
C ARG A 120 -3.58 9.71 18.35
N LYS A 121 -3.01 10.71 19.04
CA LYS A 121 -3.62 12.04 19.16
C LYS A 121 -3.80 12.71 17.80
N GLY A 122 -2.77 12.68 16.96
CA GLY A 122 -2.85 13.22 15.59
C GLY A 122 -3.91 12.49 14.75
N ALA A 123 -4.02 11.17 14.88
CA ALA A 123 -5.06 10.39 14.21
C ALA A 123 -6.47 10.69 14.74
N GLU A 124 -6.63 10.91 16.04
CA GLU A 124 -7.90 11.30 16.66
C GLU A 124 -8.35 12.69 16.17
N LEU A 125 -7.42 13.64 16.10
CA LEU A 125 -7.65 14.94 15.48
C LEU A 125 -8.05 14.78 14.00
N ALA A 126 -7.34 13.95 13.24
CA ALA A 126 -7.68 13.66 11.84
C ALA A 126 -9.09 13.04 11.70
N ASN A 127 -9.49 12.15 12.60
CA ASN A 127 -10.83 11.56 12.57
C ASN A 127 -11.94 12.59 12.85
N SER A 128 -11.68 13.56 13.74
CA SER A 128 -12.60 14.67 14.02
C SER A 128 -12.66 15.65 12.86
N PHE A 129 -11.48 16.07 12.37
CA PHE A 129 -11.33 17.05 11.31
C PHE A 129 -11.60 16.50 9.91
N LYS A 130 -11.59 15.18 9.70
CA LYS A 130 -11.84 14.51 8.40
C LYS A 130 -11.12 15.19 7.22
N PRO A 131 -9.78 15.29 7.25
CA PRO A 131 -9.03 15.88 6.15
C PRO A 131 -9.12 15.01 4.90
N ASP A 132 -9.04 15.65 3.74
CA ASP A 132 -8.88 14.99 2.45
C ASP A 132 -7.41 14.99 1.97
N VAL A 133 -6.55 15.79 2.60
CA VAL A 133 -5.09 15.81 2.38
C VAL A 133 -4.34 16.03 3.70
N ILE A 134 -3.18 15.40 3.84
CA ILE A 134 -2.27 15.57 4.98
C ILE A 134 -0.97 16.17 4.44
N ILE A 135 -0.49 17.23 5.09
CA ILE A 135 0.71 18.00 4.73
C ILE A 135 1.71 17.96 5.88
#